data_AF-A0A1H8CVH1-F1
#
_entry.id   AF-A0A1H8CVH1-F1
#
_cell.length_a   1.000
_cell.length_b   1.000
_cell.length_c   1.000
_cell.angle_alpha   90.00
_cell.angle_beta   90.00
_cell.angle_gamma   90.00
#
_symmetry.space_group_name_H-M   'P 1'
#
loop_
_entity.id
_entity.type
_entity.pdbx_description
1 polymer ?
#
loop_
_entity_poly.entity_id
_entity_poly.type
_entity_poly.pdbx_seq_one_letter_code
_entity_poly.pdbx_strand_id
1 'polypeptide(L)'
;MDKSLIPFSKEVTEQFLVDLLRKIPQLVQQLKGKIAPETYYYIIKNQSHNQLYRWYRYKRRVVNATCGRHFDLMEGLPPLKKEEFIKAYCRPEPADLYAATLTALLVCMEIIFPEPCILVSADGHYHQTGQAPEFSKWLIRLVKTRLHSPETPDDENIVMENMQLILDKELDLLPIHIFIFSKLKELGLDWHYRSNWLSLLKQIEDGNAGDDDGFHEDENDEDKRKFIMSGGYDAEEDDFLSQLDEKSFESTFLEELSKEPDDTIQAYTHVFGKLPQGYPPRMDEY
;
A
#
# COMPACT_ATOMS: atom_id res chain seq x y z
N MET A 1 -11.31 20.45 -26.35
CA MET A 1 -12.28 21.02 -25.40
C MET A 1 -11.88 20.50 -24.05
N ASP A 2 -11.11 21.29 -23.30
CA ASP A 2 -10.80 21.00 -21.90
C ASP A 2 -12.09 21.14 -21.11
N LYS A 3 -12.76 20.02 -20.88
CA LYS A 3 -13.74 19.96 -19.79
C LYS A 3 -12.92 19.89 -18.51
N SER A 4 -12.92 20.98 -17.76
CA SER A 4 -12.42 21.00 -16.38
C SER A 4 -13.02 19.82 -15.62
N LEU A 5 -12.17 18.94 -15.09
CA LEU A 5 -12.60 17.83 -14.26
C LEU A 5 -13.23 18.38 -12.97
N ILE A 6 -14.31 17.74 -12.51
CA ILE A 6 -15.05 18.19 -11.32
C ILE A 6 -14.81 17.18 -10.18
N PRO A 7 -14.24 17.58 -9.04
CA PRO A 7 -14.02 16.64 -7.95
C PRO A 7 -15.35 16.17 -7.36
N PHE A 8 -15.48 14.87 -7.08
CA PHE A 8 -16.53 14.37 -6.19
C PHE A 8 -16.33 14.93 -4.79
N SER A 9 -17.43 15.13 -4.06
CA SER A 9 -17.38 15.44 -2.63
C SER A 9 -16.67 14.32 -1.87
N LYS A 10 -15.97 14.67 -0.78
CA LYS A 10 -15.25 13.73 0.07
C LYS A 10 -16.11 12.54 0.50
N GLU A 11 -17.37 12.78 0.87
CA GLU A 11 -18.32 11.76 1.33
C GLU A 11 -18.61 10.71 0.25
N VAL A 12 -18.66 11.13 -1.02
CA VAL A 12 -18.88 10.24 -2.16
C VAL A 12 -17.65 9.37 -2.39
N THR A 13 -16.45 9.95 -2.31
CA THR A 13 -15.19 9.20 -2.38
C THR A 13 -15.05 8.21 -1.24
N GLU A 14 -15.33 8.61 0.02
CA GLU A 14 -15.29 7.69 1.16
C GLU A 14 -16.27 6.53 0.99
N GLN A 15 -17.50 6.83 0.56
CA GLN A 15 -18.50 5.80 0.38
C GLN A 15 -18.09 4.80 -0.70
N PHE A 16 -17.52 5.28 -1.80
CA PHE A 16 -16.96 4.45 -2.86
C PHE A 16 -15.82 3.55 -2.34
N LEU A 17 -14.85 4.10 -1.61
CA LEU A 17 -13.73 3.32 -1.03
C LEU A 17 -14.25 2.25 -0.07
N VAL A 18 -15.20 2.61 0.80
CA VAL A 18 -15.84 1.65 1.73
C VAL A 18 -16.58 0.56 0.97
N ASP A 19 -17.28 0.88 -0.11
CA ASP A 19 -18.00 -0.11 -0.90
C ASP A 19 -17.07 -1.06 -1.66
N LEU A 20 -15.90 -0.59 -2.09
CA LEU A 20 -14.84 -1.44 -2.63
C LEU A 20 -14.27 -2.37 -1.54
N LEU A 21 -13.93 -1.82 -0.37
CA LEU A 21 -13.42 -2.59 0.77
C LEU A 21 -14.43 -3.65 1.25
N ARG A 22 -15.74 -3.38 1.19
CA ARG A 22 -16.78 -4.38 1.52
C ARG A 22 -16.80 -5.59 0.59
N LYS A 23 -16.08 -5.56 -0.53
CA LYS A 23 -15.95 -6.69 -1.45
C LYS A 23 -14.82 -7.66 -1.09
N ILE A 24 -14.11 -7.48 0.03
CA ILE A 24 -13.05 -8.41 0.49
C ILE A 24 -13.54 -9.88 0.55
N PRO A 25 -14.73 -10.21 1.10
CA PRO A 25 -15.19 -11.60 1.10
C PRO A 25 -15.27 -12.22 -0.31
N GLN A 26 -15.67 -11.42 -1.30
CA GLN A 26 -15.70 -11.83 -2.70
C GLN A 26 -14.28 -12.07 -3.23
N LEU A 27 -13.34 -11.17 -2.93
CA LEU A 27 -11.93 -11.31 -3.30
C LEU A 27 -11.33 -12.58 -2.70
N VAL A 28 -11.49 -12.80 -1.39
CA VAL A 28 -11.02 -14.01 -0.68
C VAL A 28 -11.59 -15.27 -1.33
N GLN A 29 -12.87 -15.27 -1.71
CA GLN A 29 -13.48 -16.40 -2.40
C GLN A 29 -12.88 -16.63 -3.80
N GLN A 30 -12.60 -15.56 -4.56
CA GLN A 30 -11.97 -15.65 -5.89
C GLN A 30 -10.51 -16.10 -5.84
N LEU A 31 -9.84 -15.82 -4.73
CA LEU A 31 -8.47 -16.26 -4.48
C LEU A 31 -8.38 -17.61 -3.78
N LYS A 32 -9.50 -18.17 -3.28
CA LYS A 32 -9.52 -19.44 -2.56
C LYS A 32 -8.96 -20.59 -3.41
N GLY A 33 -7.95 -21.29 -2.87
CA GLY A 33 -7.28 -22.39 -3.56
C GLY A 33 -6.21 -21.93 -4.56
N LYS A 34 -5.95 -20.62 -4.66
CA LYS A 34 -4.73 -20.06 -5.26
C LYS A 34 -3.68 -19.86 -4.18
N ILE A 35 -2.41 -19.81 -4.55
CA ILE A 35 -1.27 -19.69 -3.61
C ILE A 35 -1.19 -18.29 -2.94
N ALA A 36 -1.88 -17.29 -3.49
CA ALA A 36 -1.71 -15.90 -3.10
C ALA A 36 -2.14 -15.57 -1.64
N PRO A 37 -3.37 -15.88 -1.17
CA PRO A 37 -3.79 -15.52 0.21
C PRO A 37 -2.94 -16.18 1.30
N GLU A 38 -2.60 -17.46 1.12
CA GLU A 38 -1.75 -18.21 2.04
C GLU A 38 -0.32 -17.65 2.06
N THR A 39 0.19 -17.16 0.92
CA THR A 39 1.50 -16.51 0.83
C THR A 39 1.50 -15.17 1.57
N TYR A 40 0.50 -14.31 1.37
CA TYR A 40 0.38 -13.04 2.10
C TYR A 40 0.32 -13.29 3.61
N TYR A 41 -0.53 -14.24 4.02
CA TYR A 41 -0.67 -14.65 5.41
C TYR A 41 0.66 -15.14 6.01
N TYR A 42 1.38 -16.00 5.29
CA TYR A 42 2.64 -16.57 5.75
C TYR A 42 3.70 -15.49 5.96
N ILE A 43 3.78 -14.50 5.07
CA ILE A 43 4.74 -13.40 5.17
C ILE A 43 4.45 -12.52 6.39
N ILE A 44 3.20 -12.06 6.53
CA ILE A 44 2.75 -11.26 7.68
C ILE A 44 3.05 -11.98 9.00
N LYS A 45 2.73 -13.27 9.10
CA LYS A 45 2.91 -14.00 10.37
C LYS A 45 4.36 -14.36 10.68
N ASN A 46 5.23 -14.61 9.70
CA ASN A 46 6.61 -15.04 9.98
C ASN A 46 7.47 -13.97 10.67
N GLN A 47 7.25 -12.70 10.39
CA GLN A 47 8.00 -11.61 11.05
C GLN A 47 7.67 -11.55 12.54
N SER A 48 6.37 -11.57 12.87
CA SER A 48 5.88 -11.67 14.25
C SER A 48 6.46 -12.91 14.95
N HIS A 49 6.67 -14.01 14.21
CA HIS A 49 7.19 -15.24 14.76
C HIS A 49 8.70 -15.30 14.93
N ASN A 50 9.51 -14.64 14.11
CA ASN A 50 10.95 -14.52 14.40
C ASN A 50 11.12 -13.79 15.73
N GLN A 51 10.35 -12.73 15.96
CA GLN A 51 10.35 -12.00 17.22
C GLN A 51 9.78 -12.85 18.38
N LEU A 52 8.60 -13.47 18.22
CA LEU A 52 7.99 -14.32 19.26
C LEU A 52 8.81 -15.58 19.57
N TYR A 53 9.48 -16.17 18.57
CA TYR A 53 10.36 -17.33 18.74
C TYR A 53 11.69 -16.94 19.38
N ARG A 54 12.28 -15.80 19.00
CA ARG A 54 13.43 -15.21 19.71
C ARG A 54 13.07 -14.94 21.16
N TRP A 55 11.89 -14.38 21.41
CA TRP A 55 11.34 -14.16 22.74
C TRP A 55 11.11 -15.45 23.52
N TYR A 56 10.53 -16.48 22.89
CA TYR A 56 10.36 -17.80 23.49
C TYR A 56 11.70 -18.43 23.87
N ARG A 57 12.68 -18.43 22.95
CA ARG A 57 14.03 -18.94 23.23
C ARG A 57 14.72 -18.14 24.32
N TYR A 58 14.57 -16.82 24.33
CA TYR A 58 15.07 -15.94 25.38
C TYR A 58 14.43 -16.28 26.73
N LYS A 59 13.09 -16.30 26.83
CA LYS A 59 12.35 -16.69 28.05
C LYS A 59 12.78 -18.06 28.54
N ARG A 60 12.85 -19.07 27.66
CA ARG A 60 13.29 -20.43 28.03
C ARG A 60 14.73 -20.45 28.52
N ARG A 61 15.63 -19.69 27.89
CA ARG A 61 17.04 -19.57 28.32
C ARG A 61 17.14 -18.88 29.68
N VAL A 62 16.38 -17.81 29.91
CA VAL A 62 16.31 -17.10 31.19
C VAL A 62 15.76 -18.01 32.27
N VAL A 63 14.58 -18.60 32.09
CA VAL A 63 13.93 -19.53 33.04
C VAL A 63 14.82 -20.73 33.38
N ASN A 64 15.58 -21.25 32.42
CA ASN A 64 16.50 -22.37 32.66
C ASN A 64 17.84 -21.93 33.27
N ALA A 65 18.25 -20.67 33.11
CA ALA A 65 19.50 -20.13 33.65
C ALA A 65 19.34 -19.59 35.07
N THR A 66 18.18 -19.04 35.42
CA THR A 66 17.85 -18.59 36.77
C THR A 66 17.02 -19.67 37.48
N CYS A 67 17.68 -20.52 38.25
CA CYS A 67 17.03 -21.50 39.12
C CYS A 67 15.99 -20.82 40.05
N GLY A 68 14.73 -20.81 39.63
CA GLY A 68 13.56 -20.74 40.51
C GLY A 68 13.36 -19.49 41.36
N ARG A 69 13.83 -18.30 40.97
CA ARG A 69 13.43 -17.06 41.67
C ARG A 69 12.60 -16.16 40.77
N HIS A 70 11.32 -16.09 41.14
CA HIS A 70 10.28 -15.14 40.78
C HIS A 70 10.75 -13.98 39.90
N PHE A 71 10.71 -14.18 38.59
CA PHE A 71 10.36 -13.10 37.70
C PHE A 71 8.88 -13.27 37.39
N ASP A 72 8.05 -12.37 37.90
CA ASP A 72 6.76 -12.07 37.29
C ASP A 72 7.07 -11.52 35.89
N LEU A 73 7.35 -12.42 34.95
CA LEU A 73 7.46 -12.12 33.54
C LEU A 73 6.05 -11.71 33.11
N MET A 74 5.87 -10.40 33.07
CA MET A 74 4.67 -9.66 32.66
C MET A 74 3.78 -10.45 31.70
N GLU A 75 2.50 -10.51 32.07
CA GLU A 75 1.41 -11.10 31.29
C GLU A 75 1.51 -10.69 29.82
N GLY A 76 1.63 -11.69 28.94
CA GLY A 76 1.84 -11.44 27.52
C GLY A 76 2.20 -12.74 26.80
N LEU A 77 1.19 -13.60 26.70
CA LEU A 77 1.07 -14.80 25.86
C LEU A 77 1.95 -16.02 26.24
N PRO A 78 1.33 -17.20 26.50
CA PRO A 78 2.05 -18.45 26.65
C PRO A 78 2.67 -18.88 25.31
N PRO A 79 3.82 -19.58 25.31
CA PRO A 79 4.39 -20.10 24.08
C PRO A 79 3.46 -21.15 23.46
N LEU A 80 3.07 -20.94 22.21
CA LEU A 80 2.24 -21.87 21.44
C LEU A 80 2.89 -23.27 21.42
N LYS A 81 2.08 -24.30 21.66
CA LYS A 81 2.52 -25.70 21.49
C LYS A 81 2.83 -25.97 20.02
N LYS A 82 3.70 -26.96 19.75
CA LYS A 82 4.07 -27.34 18.37
C LYS A 82 2.85 -27.72 17.52
N GLU A 83 1.83 -28.35 18.11
CA GLU A 83 0.58 -28.66 17.40
C GLU A 83 -0.25 -27.40 17.08
N GLU A 84 -0.29 -26.42 17.98
CA GLU A 84 -0.97 -25.12 17.76
C GLU A 84 -0.25 -24.31 16.68
N PHE A 85 1.08 -24.40 16.64
CA PHE A 85 1.90 -23.88 15.55
C PHE A 85 1.52 -24.56 14.21
N ILE A 86 1.58 -25.89 14.11
CA ILE A 86 1.21 -26.59 12.87
C ILE A 86 -0.21 -26.25 12.41
N LYS A 87 -1.17 -26.13 13.33
CA LYS A 87 -2.55 -25.78 13.00
C LYS A 87 -2.68 -24.34 12.49
N ALA A 88 -2.02 -23.37 13.11
CA ALA A 88 -2.03 -21.97 12.67
C ALA A 88 -1.26 -21.74 11.35
N TYR A 89 -0.22 -22.53 11.07
CA TYR A 89 0.70 -22.28 9.95
C TYR A 89 0.48 -23.17 8.72
N CYS A 90 0.01 -24.41 8.90
CA CYS A 90 -0.29 -25.31 7.78
C CYS A 90 -1.76 -25.25 7.35
N ARG A 91 -2.63 -24.61 8.15
CA ARG A 91 -4.09 -24.51 7.92
C ARG A 91 -4.61 -23.16 8.43
N PRO A 92 -4.25 -22.04 7.79
CA PRO A 92 -4.73 -20.72 8.21
C PRO A 92 -6.25 -20.71 8.36
N GLU A 93 -6.74 -20.05 9.41
CA GLU A 93 -8.18 -19.91 9.60
C GLU A 93 -8.75 -18.92 8.57
N PRO A 94 -10.05 -19.01 8.22
CA PRO A 94 -10.63 -18.08 7.25
C PRO A 94 -10.47 -16.60 7.63
N ALA A 95 -10.50 -16.27 8.92
CA ALA A 95 -10.29 -14.91 9.42
C ALA A 95 -8.87 -14.40 9.19
N ASP A 96 -7.88 -15.28 9.33
CA ASP A 96 -6.48 -14.96 9.08
C ASP A 96 -6.22 -14.67 7.58
N LEU A 97 -6.83 -15.47 6.69
CA LEU A 97 -6.77 -15.23 5.25
C LEU A 97 -7.49 -13.94 4.86
N TYR A 98 -8.60 -13.63 5.53
CA TYR A 98 -9.32 -12.38 5.34
C TYR A 98 -8.42 -11.18 5.69
N ALA A 99 -7.81 -11.18 6.88
CA ALA A 99 -6.95 -10.09 7.33
C ALA A 99 -5.75 -9.88 6.38
N ALA A 100 -5.08 -10.97 5.97
CA ALA A 100 -3.96 -10.89 5.04
C ALA A 100 -4.37 -10.37 3.65
N THR A 101 -5.52 -10.80 3.16
CA THR A 101 -6.07 -10.33 1.87
C THR A 101 -6.49 -8.85 1.96
N LEU A 102 -7.05 -8.43 3.08
CA LEU A 102 -7.36 -7.02 3.35
C LEU A 102 -6.08 -6.19 3.31
N THR A 103 -5.00 -6.59 4.00
CA THR A 103 -3.72 -5.85 3.93
C THR A 103 -3.20 -5.75 2.50
N ALA A 104 -3.21 -6.85 1.74
CA ALA A 104 -2.76 -6.83 0.35
C ALA A 104 -3.65 -5.95 -0.54
N LEU A 105 -4.96 -5.90 -0.28
CA LEU A 105 -5.89 -4.98 -0.94
C LEU A 105 -5.56 -3.52 -0.61
N LEU A 106 -5.25 -3.20 0.65
CA LEU A 106 -4.86 -1.85 1.05
C LEU A 106 -3.58 -1.39 0.33
N VAL A 107 -2.57 -2.27 0.21
CA VAL A 107 -1.35 -1.99 -0.57
C VAL A 107 -1.69 -1.67 -2.02
N CYS A 108 -2.51 -2.50 -2.68
CA CYS A 108 -2.88 -2.25 -4.08
C CYS A 108 -3.70 -0.96 -4.23
N MET A 109 -4.50 -0.58 -3.22
CA MET A 109 -5.22 0.69 -3.22
C MET A 109 -4.27 1.87 -3.04
N GLU A 110 -3.25 1.77 -2.20
CA GLU A 110 -2.19 2.78 -2.06
C GLU A 110 -1.39 3.00 -3.35
N ILE A 111 -1.33 2.00 -4.23
CA ILE A 111 -0.67 2.14 -5.54
C ILE A 111 -1.60 2.80 -6.57
N ILE A 112 -2.88 2.43 -6.59
CA ILE A 112 -3.82 2.83 -7.67
C ILE A 112 -4.42 4.22 -7.45
N PHE A 113 -4.73 4.57 -6.21
CA PHE A 113 -5.63 5.68 -5.89
C PHE A 113 -4.98 7.00 -5.55
N PRO A 114 -3.84 7.07 -4.84
CA PRO A 114 -3.21 8.34 -4.50
C PRO A 114 -2.82 9.18 -5.71
N GLU A 115 -2.71 10.48 -5.48
CA GLU A 115 -2.13 11.42 -6.43
C GLU A 115 -0.70 10.99 -6.78
N PRO A 116 -0.28 11.17 -8.05
CA PRO A 116 -0.90 11.91 -9.13
C PRO A 116 -1.86 11.07 -10.02
N CYS A 117 -2.19 9.83 -9.63
CA CYS A 117 -3.20 9.04 -10.34
C CYS A 117 -4.60 9.59 -10.09
N ILE A 118 -5.48 9.49 -11.09
CA ILE A 118 -6.85 10.03 -11.00
C ILE A 118 -7.85 9.01 -11.51
N LEU A 119 -8.93 8.79 -10.75
CA LEU A 119 -10.09 8.01 -11.18
C LEU A 119 -11.16 8.93 -11.73
N VAL A 120 -11.46 8.82 -13.02
CA VAL A 120 -12.35 9.71 -13.76
C VAL A 120 -13.60 8.95 -14.22
N SER A 121 -14.77 9.50 -13.94
CA SER A 121 -16.05 8.99 -14.44
C SER A 121 -16.36 9.51 -15.84
N ALA A 122 -17.24 8.82 -16.56
CA ALA A 122 -17.62 9.18 -17.93
C ALA A 122 -18.26 10.58 -18.07
N ASP A 123 -18.82 11.14 -17.00
CA ASP A 123 -19.39 12.48 -16.96
C ASP A 123 -18.37 13.58 -16.61
N GLY A 124 -17.10 13.22 -16.39
CA GLY A 124 -16.00 14.15 -16.13
C GLY A 124 -15.80 14.50 -14.65
N HIS A 125 -16.40 13.74 -13.73
CA HIS A 125 -16.08 13.85 -12.32
C HIS A 125 -14.85 12.98 -11.96
N TYR A 126 -14.19 13.29 -10.85
CA TYR A 126 -13.07 12.48 -10.38
C TYR A 126 -13.02 12.32 -8.86
N HIS A 127 -12.42 11.22 -8.41
CA HIS A 127 -12.15 10.99 -6.99
C HIS A 127 -10.80 11.59 -6.59
N GLN A 128 -10.81 12.51 -5.63
CA GLN A 128 -9.60 13.05 -5.02
C GLN A 128 -9.29 12.34 -3.71
N THR A 129 -8.06 11.87 -3.58
CA THR A 129 -7.62 10.93 -2.53
C THR A 129 -6.37 11.41 -1.78
N GLY A 130 -5.65 12.39 -2.32
CA GLY A 130 -4.42 12.95 -1.75
C GLY A 130 -3.20 12.04 -1.98
N GLN A 131 -2.10 12.37 -1.30
CA GLN A 131 -0.81 11.67 -1.39
C GLN A 131 -0.83 10.31 -0.67
N ALA A 132 0.07 9.40 -1.06
CA ALA A 132 0.03 8.00 -0.65
C ALA A 132 0.00 7.73 0.87
N PRO A 133 0.85 8.34 1.73
CA PRO A 133 0.84 8.00 3.15
C PRO A 133 -0.41 8.50 3.88
N GLU A 134 -0.92 9.67 3.50
CA GLU A 134 -2.15 10.21 4.05
C GLU A 134 -3.36 9.41 3.59
N PHE A 135 -3.33 8.94 2.34
CA PHE A 135 -4.33 8.01 1.81
C PHE A 135 -4.32 6.68 2.55
N SER A 136 -3.16 6.10 2.86
CA SER A 136 -3.04 4.85 3.62
C SER A 136 -3.62 4.98 5.03
N LYS A 137 -3.27 6.04 5.76
CA LYS A 137 -3.88 6.34 7.07
C LYS A 137 -5.38 6.52 6.96
N TRP A 138 -5.86 7.19 5.91
CA TRP A 138 -7.29 7.38 5.67
C TRP A 138 -8.00 6.05 5.39
N LEU A 139 -7.45 5.17 4.56
CA LEU A 139 -7.99 3.84 4.32
C LEU A 139 -8.06 2.99 5.59
N ILE A 140 -7.00 2.98 6.41
CA ILE A 140 -6.99 2.24 7.66
C ILE A 140 -8.07 2.78 8.61
N ARG A 141 -8.24 4.11 8.68
CA ARG A 141 -9.32 4.73 9.44
C ARG A 141 -10.70 4.30 8.93
N LEU A 142 -10.91 4.26 7.61
CA LEU A 142 -12.17 3.79 7.01
C LEU A 142 -12.43 2.33 7.36
N VAL A 143 -11.42 1.46 7.30
CA VAL A 143 -11.53 0.06 7.72
C VAL A 143 -12.00 -0.03 9.17
N LYS A 144 -11.31 0.63 10.11
CA LYS A 144 -11.64 0.57 11.54
C LYS A 144 -13.03 1.12 11.86
N THR A 145 -13.43 2.20 11.20
CA THR A 145 -14.65 2.93 11.56
C THR A 145 -15.89 2.48 10.78
N ARG A 146 -15.74 1.86 9.59
CA ARG A 146 -16.87 1.62 8.66
C ARG A 146 -17.06 0.15 8.24
N LEU A 147 -16.06 -0.72 8.38
CA LEU A 147 -16.18 -2.14 8.00
C LEU A 147 -16.75 -3.03 9.11
N HIS A 148 -16.70 -2.62 10.38
CA HIS A 148 -17.26 -3.33 11.56
C HIS A 148 -17.03 -4.86 11.56
N SER A 149 -15.88 -5.32 11.07
CA SER A 149 -15.57 -6.75 10.96
C SER A 149 -14.61 -7.13 12.10
N PRO A 150 -14.91 -8.17 12.90
CA PRO A 150 -14.00 -8.61 13.96
C PRO A 150 -12.65 -9.11 13.44
N GLU A 151 -12.54 -9.35 12.13
CA GLU A 151 -11.32 -9.75 11.44
C GLU A 151 -10.44 -8.55 11.02
N THR A 152 -10.89 -7.30 11.19
CA THR A 152 -10.06 -6.12 10.89
C THR A 152 -9.04 -5.87 12.00
N PRO A 153 -7.76 -5.60 11.70
CA PRO A 153 -6.77 -5.31 12.73
C PRO A 153 -7.07 -4.01 13.49
N ASP A 154 -7.01 -4.07 14.82
CA ASP A 154 -7.33 -2.92 15.69
C ASP A 154 -6.20 -1.87 15.76
N ASP A 155 -4.95 -2.27 15.49
CA ASP A 155 -3.76 -1.43 15.60
C ASP A 155 -3.33 -0.91 14.21
N GLU A 156 -3.21 0.41 14.08
CA GLU A 156 -2.86 1.08 12.82
C GLU A 156 -1.41 0.82 12.45
N ASN A 157 -0.50 0.82 13.44
CA ASN A 157 0.92 0.61 13.21
C ASN A 157 1.16 -0.82 12.70
N ILE A 158 0.46 -1.80 13.26
CA ILE A 158 0.57 -3.19 12.79
C ILE A 158 0.09 -3.34 11.34
N VAL A 159 -0.97 -2.62 10.93
CA VAL A 159 -1.43 -2.66 9.53
C VAL A 159 -0.39 -2.04 8.61
N MET A 160 0.14 -0.86 8.95
CA MET A 160 1.17 -0.17 8.17
C MET A 160 2.45 -1.02 8.04
N GLU A 161 2.93 -1.63 9.14
CA GLU A 161 4.09 -2.52 9.12
C GLU A 161 3.86 -3.73 8.18
N ASN A 162 2.66 -4.29 8.20
CA ASN A 162 2.31 -5.41 7.31
C ASN A 162 2.17 -4.99 5.84
N MET A 163 1.70 -3.77 5.57
CA MET A 163 1.65 -3.21 4.21
C MET A 163 3.06 -3.05 3.65
N GLN A 164 3.97 -2.45 4.41
CA GLN A 164 5.38 -2.31 4.02
C GLN A 164 6.03 -3.68 3.77
N LEU A 165 5.76 -4.66 4.63
CA LEU A 165 6.30 -6.01 4.46
C LEU A 165 5.83 -6.69 3.16
N ILE A 166 4.61 -6.44 2.71
CA ILE A 166 4.10 -6.96 1.44
C ILE A 166 4.85 -6.31 0.26
N LEU A 167 5.06 -4.99 0.32
CA LEU A 167 5.82 -4.24 -0.69
C LEU A 167 7.26 -4.75 -0.81
N ASP A 168 7.95 -4.93 0.32
CA ASP A 168 9.36 -5.38 0.37
C ASP A 168 9.59 -6.81 -0.15
N LYS A 169 8.53 -7.61 -0.28
CA LYS A 169 8.61 -9.04 -0.60
C LYS A 169 8.32 -9.37 -2.06
N GLU A 170 8.10 -8.36 -2.91
CA GLU A 170 7.83 -8.52 -4.35
C GLU A 170 6.78 -9.60 -4.62
N LEU A 171 5.67 -9.52 -3.87
CA LEU A 171 4.61 -10.51 -4.00
C LEU A 171 3.79 -10.30 -5.26
N ASP A 172 3.30 -11.40 -5.82
CA ASP A 172 2.32 -11.35 -6.91
C ASP A 172 1.03 -10.69 -6.41
N LEU A 173 0.85 -9.41 -6.74
CA LEU A 173 -0.31 -8.60 -6.42
C LEU A 173 -1.26 -8.45 -7.63
N LEU A 174 -0.87 -8.96 -8.79
CA LEU A 174 -1.63 -8.89 -10.05
C LEU A 174 -3.10 -9.34 -9.89
N PRO A 175 -3.45 -10.44 -9.18
CA PRO A 175 -4.84 -10.83 -8.98
C PRO A 175 -5.69 -9.79 -8.24
N ILE A 176 -5.08 -9.03 -7.32
CA ILE A 176 -5.75 -8.00 -6.54
C ILE A 176 -5.91 -6.73 -7.38
N HIS A 177 -4.88 -6.33 -8.13
CA HIS A 177 -4.98 -5.22 -9.09
C HIS A 177 -6.10 -5.49 -10.13
N ILE A 178 -6.15 -6.70 -10.70
CA ILE A 178 -7.22 -7.11 -11.64
C ILE A 178 -8.59 -6.99 -10.99
N PHE A 179 -8.71 -7.39 -9.71
CA PHE A 179 -9.95 -7.25 -8.97
C PHE A 179 -10.38 -5.80 -8.81
N ILE A 180 -9.47 -4.90 -8.38
CA ILE A 180 -9.75 -3.47 -8.25
C ILE A 180 -10.20 -2.89 -9.58
N PHE A 181 -9.43 -3.08 -10.66
CA PHE A 181 -9.77 -2.56 -11.98
C PHE A 181 -11.09 -3.13 -12.52
N SER A 182 -11.41 -4.39 -12.23
CA SER A 182 -12.71 -4.97 -12.61
C SER A 182 -13.85 -4.21 -11.93
N LYS A 183 -13.69 -3.81 -10.66
CA LYS A 183 -14.67 -2.99 -9.94
C LYS A 183 -14.76 -1.56 -10.44
N LEU A 184 -13.63 -0.94 -10.77
CA LEU A 184 -13.61 0.38 -11.41
C LEU A 184 -14.36 0.35 -12.76
N LYS A 185 -14.11 -0.67 -13.59
CA LYS A 185 -14.80 -0.88 -14.86
C LYS A 185 -16.30 -1.10 -14.70
N GLU A 186 -16.71 -1.92 -13.73
CA GLU A 186 -18.13 -2.13 -13.40
C GLU A 186 -18.84 -0.82 -13.01
N LEU A 187 -18.12 0.12 -12.38
CA LEU A 187 -18.63 1.42 -11.96
C LEU A 187 -18.53 2.51 -13.05
N GLY A 188 -17.96 2.19 -14.21
CA GLY A 188 -17.75 3.17 -15.28
C GLY A 188 -16.68 4.23 -14.94
N LEU A 189 -15.74 3.88 -14.07
CA LEU A 189 -14.57 4.69 -13.73
C LEU A 189 -13.38 4.25 -14.61
N ASP A 190 -12.71 5.23 -15.20
CA ASP A 190 -11.43 5.07 -15.88
C ASP A 190 -10.29 5.52 -14.97
N TRP A 191 -9.11 4.93 -15.13
CA TRP A 191 -7.92 5.26 -14.35
C TRP A 191 -6.90 5.95 -15.24
N HIS A 192 -6.52 7.15 -14.83
CA HIS A 192 -5.50 7.95 -15.49
C HIS A 192 -4.21 7.78 -14.70
N TYR A 193 -3.23 7.17 -15.36
CA TYR A 193 -1.91 6.91 -14.81
C TYR A 193 -1.06 8.17 -14.84
N ARG A 194 -0.36 8.44 -13.74
CA ARG A 194 0.83 9.27 -13.71
C ARG A 194 1.85 8.63 -12.79
N SER A 195 3.12 8.70 -13.19
CA SER A 195 4.23 8.22 -12.38
C SER A 195 4.49 9.21 -11.24
N ASN A 196 4.28 8.76 -10.00
CA ASN A 196 4.63 9.52 -8.80
C ASN A 196 6.10 9.96 -8.85
N TRP A 197 6.98 9.06 -9.31
CA TRP A 197 8.41 9.31 -9.42
C TRP A 197 8.75 10.42 -10.40
N LEU A 198 8.20 10.39 -11.61
CA LEU A 198 8.43 11.44 -12.61
C LEU A 198 7.81 12.78 -12.17
N SER A 199 6.63 12.76 -11.55
CA SER A 199 6.00 13.96 -10.98
C SER A 199 6.86 14.60 -9.90
N LEU A 200 7.39 13.80 -8.97
CA LEU A 200 8.29 14.25 -7.92
C LEU A 200 9.56 14.88 -8.50
N LEU A 201 10.23 14.18 -9.41
CA LEU A 201 11.46 14.68 -10.03
C LEU A 201 11.25 15.99 -10.76
N LYS A 202 10.11 16.12 -11.46
CA LYS A 202 9.79 17.36 -12.17
C LYS A 202 9.53 18.52 -11.23
N GLN A 203 8.80 18.30 -10.13
CA GLN A 203 8.60 19.31 -9.09
C GLN A 203 9.92 19.76 -8.45
N ILE A 204 10.86 18.83 -8.22
CA ILE A 204 12.20 19.15 -7.71
C ILE A 204 12.97 19.99 -8.72
N GLU A 205 12.99 19.60 -10.01
CA GLU A 205 13.68 20.33 -11.08
C GLU A 205 13.14 21.74 -11.28
N ASP A 206 11.81 21.91 -11.20
CA ASP A 206 11.15 23.21 -11.34
C ASP A 206 11.27 24.09 -10.08
N GLY A 207 11.82 23.55 -9.00
CA GLY A 207 11.97 24.26 -7.72
C GLY A 207 10.69 24.34 -6.87
N ASN A 208 9.63 23.62 -7.25
CA ASN A 208 8.31 23.63 -6.59
C ASN A 208 8.14 22.49 -5.56
N ALA A 209 9.21 21.76 -5.23
CA ALA A 209 9.17 20.70 -4.23
C ALA A 209 8.94 21.30 -2.83
N GLY A 210 7.67 21.47 -2.46
CA GLY A 210 7.22 22.08 -1.20
C GLY A 210 5.91 22.86 -1.27
N ASP A 211 5.41 23.19 -2.47
CA ASP A 211 4.34 24.20 -2.64
C ASP A 211 2.89 23.67 -2.64
N ASP A 212 2.65 22.37 -2.41
CA ASP A 212 1.29 21.80 -2.57
C ASP A 212 0.40 21.96 -1.32
N ASP A 213 0.97 22.43 -0.22
CA ASP A 213 0.20 22.88 0.94
C ASP A 213 0.21 24.42 0.91
N GLY A 214 -0.92 25.04 0.57
CA GLY A 214 -1.11 26.50 0.61
C GLY A 214 -1.01 27.15 2.01
N PHE A 215 -0.09 26.68 2.84
CA PHE A 215 0.30 27.18 4.14
C PHE A 215 1.81 26.99 4.31
N HIS A 216 2.51 28.11 4.45
CA HIS A 216 3.90 28.31 4.91
C HIS A 216 4.93 28.71 3.83
N GLU A 217 5.04 30.03 3.64
CA GLU A 217 6.29 30.69 3.23
C GLU A 217 7.34 30.45 4.33
N ASP A 218 8.16 29.41 4.18
CA ASP A 218 9.55 29.30 4.69
C ASP A 218 10.02 27.85 4.41
N GLU A 219 10.59 27.64 3.22
CA GLU A 219 11.14 26.35 2.78
C GLU A 219 12.26 25.87 3.72
N ASN A 220 12.04 24.74 4.39
CA ASN A 220 13.08 24.01 5.12
C ASN A 220 13.35 22.69 4.38
N ASP A 221 14.62 22.29 4.23
CA ASP A 221 15.02 21.02 3.59
C ASP A 221 14.30 19.78 4.18
N GLU A 222 13.73 19.91 5.39
CA GLU A 222 12.87 18.93 6.05
C GLU A 222 11.57 18.60 5.29
N ASP A 223 10.98 19.53 4.54
CA ASP A 223 9.71 19.29 3.84
C ASP A 223 9.92 18.57 2.50
N LYS A 224 11.03 18.84 1.80
CA LYS A 224 11.51 18.00 0.69
C LYS A 224 11.79 16.57 1.15
N ARG A 225 12.41 16.41 2.33
CA ARG A 225 12.68 15.09 2.95
C ARG A 225 11.39 14.36 3.30
N LYS A 226 10.41 15.02 3.93
CA LYS A 226 9.10 14.41 4.23
C LYS A 226 8.33 13.99 2.98
N PHE A 227 8.45 14.76 1.89
CA PHE A 227 7.80 14.47 0.61
C PHE A 227 8.50 13.34 -0.17
N ILE A 228 9.82 13.20 -0.03
CA ILE A 228 10.56 12.03 -0.56
C ILE A 228 10.19 10.77 0.24
N MET A 229 10.13 10.87 1.57
CA MET A 229 9.70 9.77 2.44
C MET A 229 8.23 9.38 2.21
N SER A 230 7.36 10.31 1.79
CA SER A 230 5.97 10.01 1.44
C SER A 230 5.81 9.22 0.14
N GLY A 231 6.83 9.22 -0.73
CA GLY A 231 6.89 8.41 -1.94
C GLY A 231 7.28 6.94 -1.71
N GLY A 232 7.51 6.51 -0.46
CA GLY A 232 7.85 5.12 -0.12
C GLY A 232 9.32 4.74 -0.36
N TYR A 233 10.22 5.71 -0.53
CA TYR A 233 11.65 5.46 -0.75
C TYR A 233 12.42 5.52 0.59
N ASP A 234 12.58 4.38 1.24
CA ASP A 234 13.42 4.17 2.44
C ASP A 234 14.92 3.98 2.10
N ALA A 235 15.42 4.63 1.05
CA ALA A 235 16.84 4.62 0.74
C ALA A 235 17.57 5.59 1.69
N GLU A 236 18.71 5.15 2.24
CA GLU A 236 19.57 5.93 3.15
C GLU A 236 19.71 7.38 2.65
N GLU A 237 19.13 8.31 3.43
CA GLU A 237 18.78 9.70 3.08
C GLU A 237 19.89 10.50 2.38
N ASP A 238 21.15 10.22 2.70
CA ASP A 238 22.34 10.89 2.16
C ASP A 238 22.78 10.35 0.78
N ASP A 239 22.53 9.08 0.49
CA ASP A 239 22.86 8.45 -0.81
C ASP A 239 21.80 8.81 -1.87
N PHE A 240 20.57 9.11 -1.44
CA PHE A 240 19.45 9.47 -2.31
C PHE A 240 19.52 10.92 -2.80
N LEU A 241 19.74 11.89 -1.91
CA LEU A 241 19.90 13.30 -2.30
C LEU A 241 21.15 13.51 -3.18
N SER A 242 22.21 12.75 -2.93
CA SER A 242 23.43 12.80 -3.75
C SER A 242 23.25 12.18 -5.15
N GLN A 243 22.38 11.18 -5.31
CA GLN A 243 22.01 10.63 -6.64
C GLN A 243 21.06 11.54 -7.43
N LEU A 244 20.22 12.32 -6.75
CA LEU A 244 19.33 13.31 -7.37
C LEU A 244 20.09 14.47 -8.01
N ASP A 245 21.21 14.89 -7.40
CA ASP A 245 22.11 15.90 -7.99
C ASP A 245 22.83 15.40 -9.27
N GLU A 246 22.90 14.09 -9.49
CA GLU A 246 23.61 13.49 -10.63
C GLU A 246 22.70 13.13 -11.83
N LYS A 247 21.38 13.00 -11.64
CA LYS A 247 20.44 12.61 -12.72
C LYS A 247 19.43 13.70 -13.04
N SER A 248 19.44 14.21 -14.28
CA SER A 248 18.40 15.11 -14.79
C SER A 248 17.04 14.41 -14.90
N PHE A 249 15.95 15.17 -14.88
CA PHE A 249 14.61 14.66 -15.16
C PHE A 249 14.56 13.91 -16.50
N GLU A 250 15.19 14.49 -17.53
CA GLU A 250 15.25 13.91 -18.87
C GLU A 250 15.90 12.51 -18.90
N SER A 251 17.03 12.31 -18.19
CA SER A 251 17.70 11.02 -18.18
C SER A 251 16.88 9.96 -17.45
N THR A 252 16.25 10.33 -16.34
CA THR A 252 15.41 9.42 -15.54
C THR A 252 14.11 9.07 -16.26
N PHE A 253 13.53 10.03 -17.00
CA PHE A 253 12.36 9.79 -17.85
C PHE A 253 12.66 8.75 -18.94
N LEU A 254 13.83 8.82 -19.58
CA LEU A 254 14.25 7.84 -20.60
C LEU A 254 14.47 6.44 -20.00
N GLU A 255 15.01 6.35 -18.78
CA GLU A 255 15.11 5.08 -18.04
C GLU A 255 13.71 4.50 -17.77
N GLU A 256 12.77 5.30 -17.29
CA GLU A 256 11.40 4.87 -16.97
C GLU A 256 10.65 4.35 -18.21
N LEU A 257 10.82 5.01 -19.36
CA LEU A 257 10.26 4.57 -20.64
C LEU A 257 10.80 3.20 -21.11
N SER A 258 11.99 2.82 -20.67
CA SER A 258 12.62 1.56 -21.07
C SER A 258 12.20 0.36 -20.23
N LYS A 259 11.49 0.59 -19.13
CA LYS A 259 11.00 -0.46 -18.23
C LYS A 259 9.80 -1.19 -18.81
N GLU A 260 9.69 -2.48 -18.50
CA GLU A 260 8.46 -3.23 -18.78
C GLU A 260 7.30 -2.68 -17.93
N PRO A 261 6.04 -2.74 -18.41
CA PRO A 261 4.90 -2.31 -17.62
C PRO A 261 4.81 -3.08 -16.31
N ASP A 262 4.62 -2.36 -15.20
CA ASP A 262 4.41 -2.98 -13.89
C ASP A 262 3.10 -3.78 -13.81
N ASP A 263 2.93 -4.54 -12.72
CA ASP A 263 1.74 -5.36 -12.47
C ASP A 263 0.43 -4.54 -12.50
N THR A 264 0.48 -3.26 -12.13
CA THR A 264 -0.68 -2.35 -12.11
C THR A 264 -1.12 -2.01 -13.54
N ILE A 265 -0.19 -1.62 -14.41
CA ILE A 265 -0.45 -1.35 -15.84
C ILE A 265 -0.89 -2.64 -16.55
N GLN A 266 -0.26 -3.78 -16.25
CA GLN A 266 -0.66 -5.08 -16.79
C GLN A 266 -2.09 -5.44 -16.38
N ALA A 267 -2.45 -5.26 -15.11
CA ALA A 267 -3.80 -5.50 -14.61
C ALA A 267 -4.85 -4.62 -15.29
N TYR A 268 -4.56 -3.33 -15.43
CA TYR A 268 -5.43 -2.39 -16.12
C TYR A 268 -5.65 -2.85 -17.58
N THR A 269 -4.56 -3.15 -18.28
CA THR A 269 -4.61 -3.57 -19.69
C THR A 269 -5.40 -4.86 -19.87
N HIS A 270 -5.23 -5.80 -18.94
CA HIS A 270 -6.00 -7.05 -18.92
C HIS A 270 -7.51 -6.80 -18.78
N VAL A 271 -7.92 -5.88 -17.90
CA VAL A 271 -9.34 -5.61 -17.62
C VAL A 271 -9.99 -4.71 -18.66
N PHE A 272 -9.32 -3.64 -19.07
CA PHE A 272 -9.87 -2.63 -19.98
C PHE A 272 -9.58 -2.90 -21.46
N GLY A 273 -8.60 -3.76 -21.77
CA GLY A 273 -8.21 -4.09 -23.15
C GLY A 273 -7.48 -2.97 -23.88
N LYS A 274 -6.99 -1.96 -23.15
CA LYS A 274 -6.24 -0.79 -23.63
C LYS A 274 -5.23 -0.36 -22.57
N LEU A 275 -4.23 0.43 -22.96
CA LEU A 275 -3.33 1.11 -22.00
C LEU A 275 -4.09 2.24 -21.27
N PRO A 276 -3.75 2.54 -20.00
CA PRO A 276 -4.37 3.65 -19.29
C PRO A 276 -3.94 4.98 -19.91
N GLN A 277 -4.79 6.00 -19.77
CA GLN A 277 -4.40 7.35 -20.17
C GLN A 277 -3.19 7.80 -19.35
N GLY A 278 -2.23 8.48 -20.00
CA GLY A 278 -0.95 8.87 -19.38
C GLY A 278 0.13 7.79 -19.41
N TYR A 279 -0.16 6.59 -19.95
CA TYR A 279 0.83 5.54 -20.20
C TYR A 279 0.99 5.23 -21.71
N PRO A 280 2.23 5.13 -22.24
CA PRO A 280 3.48 5.45 -21.55
C PRO A 280 3.54 6.94 -21.17
N PRO A 281 4.29 7.29 -20.10
CA PRO A 281 4.41 8.68 -19.68
C PRO A 281 4.97 9.54 -20.80
N ARG A 282 4.54 10.81 -20.87
CA ARG A 282 5.02 11.78 -21.85
C ARG A 282 5.63 12.98 -21.12
N MET A 283 6.81 13.43 -21.54
CA MET A 283 7.50 14.54 -20.86
C MET A 283 6.63 15.81 -20.81
N ASP A 284 5.83 16.08 -21.85
CA ASP A 284 4.98 17.27 -21.94
C ASP A 284 3.78 17.27 -20.98
N GLU A 285 3.57 16.16 -20.26
CA GLU A 285 2.52 16.03 -19.26
C GLU A 285 3.04 16.31 -17.83
N TYR A 286 4.35 16.35 -17.60
CA TYR A 286 4.96 16.62 -16.30
C TYR A 286 5.44 18.07 -16.22
#